data_AF-A0A3B9WRY2-F1
#
_entry.id   AF-A0A3B9WRY2-F1
#
_cell.length_a   1.000
_cell.length_b   1.000
_cell.length_c   1.000
_cell.angle_alpha   90.00
_cell.angle_beta   90.00
_cell.angle_gamma   90.00
#
_symmetry.space_group_name_H-M   'P 1'
#
loop_
_entity.id
_entity.type
_entity.pdbx_description
1 polymer ?
#
loop_
_entity_poly.entity_id
_entity_poly.type
_entity_poly.pdbx_seq_one_letter_code
_entity_poly.pdbx_strand_id
1 'polypeptide(L)'
;MITDTLILVIVCFFYGFAHHIFPRDIAYTVCCANYVLDSIISLASIAANVYVQDISDSRDEMQKTISTGVSVNHMITVFIALFGGLIWQKLGIETLFVLSAVLGLCNSAYAATIKTKPVKKKKAARIEFDPQYQKPILRCSICNGEQVAGLKDLRTGRFEEIMFIRNEGDLDSFKAMTGMDEISREY
;
A
#
# COMPACT_ATOMS: atom_id res chain seq x y z
N MET A 1 6.13 -2.46 3.58
CA MET A 1 6.45 -2.51 5.03
C MET A 1 7.95 -2.64 5.30
N ILE A 2 8.62 -3.75 4.96
CA ILE A 2 10.06 -3.90 5.25
C ILE A 2 10.88 -2.87 4.45
N THR A 3 10.62 -2.73 3.15
CA THR A 3 11.29 -1.72 2.29
C THR A 3 11.10 -0.30 2.82
N ASP A 4 9.87 0.08 3.14
CA ASP A 4 9.54 1.41 3.67
C ASP A 4 10.33 1.72 4.94
N THR A 5 10.49 0.72 5.82
CA THR A 5 11.23 0.87 7.07
C THR A 5 12.74 0.98 6.84
N LEU A 6 13.29 0.24 5.87
CA LEU A 6 14.70 0.36 5.48
C LEU A 6 15.01 1.74 4.90
N ILE A 7 14.10 2.30 4.09
CA ILE A 7 14.24 3.66 3.56
C ILE A 7 14.16 4.66 4.72
N LEU A 8 13.24 4.48 5.67
CA LEU A 8 13.11 5.35 6.84
C LEU A 8 14.40 5.36 7.69
N VAL A 9 15.08 4.22 7.84
CA VAL A 9 16.38 4.14 8.54
C VAL A 9 17.44 5.02 7.87
N ILE A 10 17.49 5.02 6.53
CA ILE A 10 18.40 5.87 5.75
C ILE A 10 18.05 7.36 5.96
N VAL A 11 16.75 7.69 5.93
CA VAL A 11 16.25 9.04 6.18
C VAL A 11 16.63 9.51 7.60
N CYS A 12 16.40 8.68 8.63
CA CYS A 12 16.78 8.99 10.01
C CYS A 12 18.28 9.20 10.16
N PHE A 13 19.11 8.38 9.49
CA PHE A 13 20.56 8.54 9.53
C PHE A 13 20.99 9.92 9.03
N PHE A 14 20.52 10.32 7.85
CA PHE A 14 20.88 11.61 7.28
C PHE A 14 20.30 12.79 8.08
N TYR A 15 19.10 12.66 8.67
CA TYR A 15 18.59 13.71 9.56
C TYR A 15 19.42 13.91 10.82
N GLY A 16 19.90 12.82 11.44
CA GLY A 16 20.76 12.91 12.62
C GLY A 16 22.17 13.42 12.29
N PHE A 17 22.78 12.91 11.21
CA PHE A 17 24.22 13.06 10.98
C PHE A 17 24.63 13.98 9.82
N ALA A 18 23.69 14.51 9.02
CA ALA A 18 24.05 15.38 7.88
C ALA A 18 24.93 16.57 8.28
N HIS A 19 24.71 17.14 9.46
CA HIS A 19 25.46 18.29 9.96
C HIS A 19 26.91 17.95 10.37
N HIS A 20 27.22 16.67 10.64
CA HIS A 20 28.59 16.20 10.89
C HIS A 20 29.31 15.79 9.61
N ILE A 21 28.57 15.27 8.63
CA ILE A 21 29.13 14.69 7.40
C ILE A 21 29.36 15.75 6.32
N PHE A 22 28.49 16.75 6.22
CA PHE A 22 28.49 17.70 5.11
C PHE A 22 28.71 19.15 5.56
N PRO A 23 29.30 19.99 4.69
CA PRO A 23 29.28 21.44 4.85
C PRO A 23 27.85 21.98 4.93
N ARG A 24 27.66 23.13 5.59
CA ARG A 24 26.34 23.70 5.91
C ARG A 24 25.38 23.78 4.73
N ASP A 25 25.86 24.20 3.56
CA ASP A 25 25.02 24.35 2.36
C ASP A 25 24.54 22.99 1.82
N ILE A 26 25.43 22.00 1.79
CA ILE A 26 25.11 20.65 1.33
C ILE A 26 24.22 19.94 2.37
N ALA A 27 24.51 20.09 3.66
CA ALA A 27 23.71 19.53 4.74
C ALA A 27 22.26 20.03 4.68
N TYR A 28 22.05 21.31 4.38
CA TYR A 28 20.71 21.87 4.19
C TYR A 28 19.98 21.21 3.01
N THR A 29 20.63 21.09 1.84
CA THR A 29 20.02 20.42 0.67
C THR A 29 19.69 18.96 0.96
N VAL A 30 20.57 18.23 1.65
CA VAL A 30 20.35 16.84 2.07
C VAL A 30 19.13 16.75 3.00
N CYS A 31 19.01 17.64 3.99
CA CYS A 31 17.85 17.68 4.87
C CYS A 31 16.55 17.98 4.11
N CYS A 32 16.57 18.88 3.12
CA CYS A 32 15.40 19.15 2.27
C CYS A 32 14.99 17.93 1.44
N ALA A 33 15.95 17.24 0.81
CA ALA A 33 15.68 16.02 0.06
C ALA A 33 15.09 14.93 0.96
N ASN A 34 15.65 14.76 2.15
CA ASN A 34 15.13 13.85 3.17
C ASN A 34 13.70 14.18 3.61
N TYR A 35 13.38 15.46 3.77
CA TYR A 35 12.03 15.90 4.12
C TYR A 35 11.00 15.53 3.06
N VAL A 36 11.35 15.66 1.78
CA VAL A 36 10.49 15.21 0.69
C VAL A 36 10.34 13.70 0.70
N LEU A 37 11.44 12.95 0.86
CA LEU A 37 11.39 11.49 0.93
C LEU A 37 10.53 10.98 2.10
N ASP A 38 10.69 11.57 3.29
CA ASP A 38 9.90 11.24 4.47
C ASP A 38 8.40 11.49 4.24
N SER A 39 8.06 12.62 3.61
CA SER A 39 6.69 12.94 3.23
C SER A 39 6.09 11.91 2.26
N ILE A 40 6.87 11.44 1.28
CA ILE A 40 6.45 10.41 0.33
C ILE A 40 6.22 9.07 1.03
N ILE A 41 7.12 8.67 1.94
CA ILE A 41 7.00 7.41 2.70
C ILE A 41 5.75 7.44 3.59
N SER A 42 5.49 8.57 4.25
CA SER A 42 4.31 8.77 5.08
C SER A 42 3.02 8.61 4.27
N LEU A 43 2.95 9.21 3.06
CA LEU A 43 1.82 9.06 2.15
C LEU A 43 1.65 7.61 1.68
N ALA A 44 2.75 6.93 1.33
CA ALA A 44 2.71 5.53 0.91
C ALA A 44 2.19 4.60 2.03
N SER A 45 2.55 4.87 3.29
CA SER A 45 2.06 4.11 4.44
C SER A 45 0.54 4.24 4.62
N ILE A 46 -0.04 5.40 4.34
CA ILE A 46 -1.49 5.61 4.39
C ILE A 46 -2.18 4.84 3.26
N ALA A 47 -1.61 4.83 2.05
CA ALA A 47 -2.12 4.06 0.92
C ALA A 47 -2.12 2.55 1.21
N ALA A 48 -1.09 2.03 1.89
CA ALA A 48 -1.05 0.63 2.31
C ALA A 48 -2.19 0.27 3.27
N ASN A 49 -2.56 1.17 4.20
CA ASN A 49 -3.71 0.97 5.07
C ASN A 49 -5.00 0.86 4.27
N VAL A 50 -5.22 1.74 3.29
CA VAL A 50 -6.40 1.69 2.39
C VAL A 50 -6.44 0.38 1.61
N TYR A 51 -5.30 -0.09 1.10
CA TYR A 51 -5.21 -1.38 0.42
C TYR A 51 -5.63 -2.56 1.32
N VAL A 52 -5.16 -2.56 2.59
CA VAL A 52 -5.58 -3.57 3.57
C VAL A 52 -7.10 -3.53 3.79
N GLN A 53 -7.73 -2.36 3.70
CA GLN A 53 -9.17 -2.26 3.82
C GLN A 53 -9.92 -2.96 2.70
N ASP A 54 -9.43 -2.83 1.47
CA ASP A 54 -10.05 -3.42 0.28
C ASP A 54 -9.94 -4.95 0.25
N ILE A 55 -8.84 -5.51 0.74
CA ILE A 55 -8.63 -6.98 0.77
C ILE A 55 -9.22 -7.67 2.00
N SER A 56 -9.63 -6.93 3.03
CA SER A 56 -10.09 -7.50 4.30
C SER A 56 -11.49 -8.15 4.19
N ASP A 57 -11.65 -9.32 4.80
CA ASP A 57 -12.94 -10.04 4.83
C ASP A 57 -13.90 -9.49 5.90
N SER A 58 -13.35 -8.92 6.98
CA SER A 58 -14.09 -8.39 8.12
C SER A 58 -13.71 -6.93 8.36
N ARG A 59 -14.64 -6.01 8.06
CA ARG A 59 -14.45 -4.58 8.30
C ARG A 59 -14.31 -4.25 9.79
N ASP A 60 -14.97 -5.01 10.67
CA ASP A 60 -14.96 -4.78 12.12
C ASP A 60 -13.58 -5.06 12.73
N GLU A 61 -12.97 -6.21 12.41
CA GLU A 61 -11.64 -6.59 12.90
C GLU A 61 -10.55 -5.65 12.35
N MET A 62 -10.70 -5.22 11.10
CA MET A 62 -9.82 -4.25 10.46
C MET A 62 -9.91 -2.87 11.12
N GLN A 63 -11.13 -2.35 11.35
CA GLN A 63 -11.32 -1.06 12.00
C GLN A 63 -10.71 -1.04 13.41
N LYS A 64 -10.93 -2.11 14.19
CA LYS A 64 -10.32 -2.28 15.51
C LYS A 64 -8.79 -2.23 15.42
N THR A 65 -8.21 -2.98 14.48
CA THR A 65 -6.74 -3.04 14.28
C THR A 65 -6.15 -1.67 13.92
N ILE A 66 -6.74 -0.99 12.93
CA ILE A 66 -6.27 0.34 12.50
C ILE A 66 -6.43 1.36 13.64
N SER A 67 -7.56 1.34 14.35
CA SER A 67 -7.82 2.24 15.48
C SER A 67 -6.81 2.04 16.62
N THR A 68 -6.46 0.79 16.94
CA THR A 68 -5.39 0.51 17.91
C THR A 68 -4.05 1.06 17.44
N GLY A 69 -3.70 0.88 16.16
CA GLY A 69 -2.48 1.44 15.58
C GLY A 69 -2.41 2.96 15.68
N VAL A 70 -3.50 3.67 15.31
CA VAL A 70 -3.59 5.13 15.43
C VAL A 70 -3.49 5.59 16.88
N SER A 71 -4.12 4.87 17.82
CA SER A 71 -4.06 5.19 19.25
C SER A 71 -2.63 5.07 19.80
N VAL A 72 -1.91 4.00 19.44
CA VAL A 72 -0.50 3.82 19.83
C VAL A 72 0.38 4.90 19.22
N ASN A 73 0.17 5.25 17.94
CA ASN A 73 0.91 6.33 17.28
C ASN A 73 0.71 7.68 17.97
N HIS A 74 -0.53 7.99 18.38
CA HIS A 74 -0.84 9.20 19.12
C HIS A 74 -0.15 9.21 20.49
N MET A 75 -0.21 8.10 21.22
CA MET A 75 0.47 7.94 22.50
C MET A 75 1.99 8.18 22.38
N ILE A 76 2.65 7.61 21.37
CA ILE A 76 4.09 7.81 21.13
C ILE A 76 4.38 9.28 20.82
N THR A 77 3.58 9.93 19.97
CA THR A 77 3.74 11.35 19.63
C THR A 77 3.64 12.24 20.88
N VAL A 78 2.71 11.96 21.80
CA VAL A 78 2.58 12.68 23.07
C VAL A 78 3.84 12.51 23.92
N PHE A 79 4.38 11.30 24.04
CA PHE A 79 5.62 11.07 24.77
C PHE A 79 6.82 11.78 24.15
N ILE A 80 6.94 11.79 22.82
CA ILE A 80 8.02 12.50 22.12
C ILE A 80 7.86 14.02 22.29
N ALA A 81 6.65 14.56 22.28
CA ALA A 81 6.43 15.98 22.55
C ALA A 81 6.83 16.39 23.98
N LEU A 82 6.56 15.51 24.97
CA LEU A 82 6.90 15.76 26.37
C LEU A 82 8.40 15.61 26.67
N PHE A 83 9.04 14.55 26.15
CA PHE A 83 10.41 14.19 26.51
C PHE A 83 11.44 14.49 25.43
N GLY A 84 11.03 14.67 24.17
CA GLY A 84 11.92 14.85 23.03
C GLY A 84 12.82 16.06 23.15
N GLY A 85 12.30 17.18 23.66
CA GLY A 85 13.10 18.37 23.92
C GLY A 85 14.18 18.15 24.99
N LEU A 86 13.86 17.40 26.05
CA LEU A 86 14.81 17.04 27.10
C LEU A 86 15.91 16.09 26.58
N ILE A 87 15.51 15.12 25.74
CA ILE A 87 16.45 14.18 25.10
C ILE A 87 17.39 14.96 24.17
N TRP A 88 16.85 15.84 23.33
CA TRP A 88 17.66 16.65 22.42
C TRP A 88 18.68 17.51 23.18
N GLN A 89 18.25 18.26 24.20
CA GLN A 89 19.17 19.15 24.93
C GLN A 89 20.30 18.40 25.65
N LYS A 90 20.05 17.20 26.17
CA LYS A 90 21.04 16.43 26.94
C LYS A 90 21.89 15.49 26.10
N LEU A 91 21.32 14.85 25.09
CA LEU A 91 21.91 13.74 24.34
C LEU A 91 22.07 14.03 22.84
N GLY A 92 21.70 15.23 22.39
CA GLY A 92 21.76 15.61 20.98
C GLY A 92 20.55 15.14 20.17
N ILE A 93 20.46 15.66 18.95
CA ILE A 93 19.40 15.32 17.99
C ILE A 93 19.62 13.92 17.40
N GLU A 94 20.88 13.51 17.30
CA GLU A 94 21.33 12.22 16.79
C GLU A 94 20.66 11.06 17.55
N THR A 95 20.55 11.20 18.87
CA THR A 95 19.93 10.18 19.73
C THR A 95 18.46 9.93 19.37
N LEU A 96 17.69 10.96 19.04
CA LEU A 96 16.28 10.82 18.65
C LEU A 96 16.13 10.04 17.33
N PHE A 97 17.01 10.34 16.37
CA PHE A 97 16.99 9.68 15.06
C PHE A 97 17.55 8.26 15.11
N VAL A 98 18.59 8.00 15.91
CA VAL A 98 19.11 6.65 16.13
C VAL A 98 18.07 5.77 16.83
N LEU A 99 17.39 6.28 17.86
CA LEU A 99 16.30 5.55 18.53
C LEU A 99 15.19 5.18 17.55
N SER A 100 14.77 6.11 16.68
CA SER A 100 13.77 5.83 15.65
C SER A 100 14.24 4.77 14.64
N ALA A 101 15.49 4.85 14.18
CA ALA A 101 16.08 3.87 13.27
C ALA A 101 16.14 2.47 13.90
N VAL A 102 16.57 2.36 15.17
CA VAL A 102 16.63 1.09 15.90
C VAL A 102 15.23 0.49 16.08
N LEU A 103 14.24 1.29 16.47
CA LEU A 103 12.85 0.83 16.58
C LEU A 103 12.31 0.33 15.23
N GLY A 104 12.61 1.02 14.14
CA GLY A 104 12.27 0.59 12.78
C GLY A 104 12.92 -0.74 12.40
N LEU A 105 14.21 -0.92 12.69
CA LEU A 105 14.92 -2.17 12.44
C LEU A 105 14.33 -3.34 13.26
N CYS A 106 14.04 -3.12 14.55
CA CYS A 106 13.37 -4.11 15.39
C CYS A 106 12.00 -4.49 14.84
N ASN A 107 11.21 -3.51 14.41
CA ASN A 107 9.91 -3.76 13.77
C ASN A 107 10.05 -4.58 12.48
N SER A 108 11.05 -4.26 11.65
CA SER A 108 11.33 -4.99 10.40
C SER A 108 11.79 -6.43 10.67
N ALA A 109 12.66 -6.62 11.67
CA ALA A 109 13.12 -7.94 12.09
C ALA A 109 11.96 -8.79 12.59
N TYR A 110 11.08 -8.21 13.42
CA TYR A 110 9.87 -8.88 13.88
C TYR A 110 8.93 -9.23 12.72
N ALA A 111 8.67 -8.28 11.82
CA ALA A 111 7.85 -8.50 10.64
C ALA A 111 8.39 -9.63 9.74
N ALA A 112 9.71 -9.74 9.60
CA ALA A 112 10.35 -10.81 8.83
C ALA A 112 10.14 -12.21 9.45
N THR A 113 9.82 -12.31 10.74
CA THR A 113 9.49 -13.60 11.38
C THR A 113 8.05 -14.06 11.11
N ILE A 114 7.18 -13.18 10.60
CA ILE A 114 5.78 -13.49 10.34
C ILE A 114 5.69 -14.31 9.04
N LYS A 115 5.26 -15.57 9.17
CA LYS A 115 4.97 -16.43 8.01
C LYS A 115 3.70 -15.94 7.31
N THR A 116 3.87 -15.25 6.19
CA THR A 116 2.74 -14.92 5.32
C THR A 116 2.30 -16.15 4.57
N LYS A 117 1.04 -16.57 4.73
CA LYS A 117 0.42 -17.48 3.75
C LYS A 117 0.29 -16.70 2.44
N PRO A 118 0.59 -17.29 1.27
CA PRO A 118 0.29 -16.64 0.00
C PRO A 118 -1.21 -16.30 0.03
N VAL A 119 -1.53 -15.04 -0.28
CA VAL A 119 -2.92 -14.59 -0.39
C VAL A 119 -3.58 -15.52 -1.41
N LYS A 120 -4.47 -16.41 -0.95
CA LYS A 120 -5.32 -17.15 -1.86
C LYS A 120 -6.12 -16.09 -2.59
N LYS A 121 -5.88 -15.89 -3.89
CA LYS A 121 -6.81 -15.16 -4.75
C LYS A 121 -8.20 -15.67 -4.37
N LYS A 122 -9.07 -14.78 -3.87
CA LYS A 122 -10.47 -15.15 -3.59
C LYS A 122 -10.94 -15.83 -4.86
N LYS A 123 -11.39 -17.09 -4.74
CA LYS A 123 -12.13 -17.72 -5.84
C LYS A 123 -13.30 -16.79 -6.06
N ALA A 124 -13.20 -16.06 -7.15
CA ALA A 124 -14.13 -15.02 -7.45
C ALA A 124 -15.51 -15.69 -7.55
N ALA A 125 -16.48 -15.12 -6.82
CA ALA A 125 -17.83 -15.68 -6.78
C ALA A 125 -18.30 -15.89 -8.21
N ARG A 126 -18.92 -17.05 -8.49
CA ARG A 126 -19.47 -17.29 -9.82
C ARG A 126 -20.42 -16.15 -10.15
N ILE A 127 -20.17 -15.48 -11.26
CA ILE A 127 -21.08 -14.45 -11.74
C ILE A 127 -22.28 -15.22 -12.30
N GLU A 128 -23.44 -15.02 -11.70
CA GLU A 128 -24.68 -15.55 -12.24
C GLU A 128 -25.18 -14.55 -13.29
N PHE A 129 -25.19 -14.99 -14.54
CA PHE A 129 -25.67 -14.22 -15.68
C PHE A 129 -26.54 -15.13 -16.55
N ASP A 130 -27.51 -14.55 -17.24
CA ASP A 130 -28.37 -15.31 -18.15
C ASP A 130 -27.68 -15.40 -19.52
N PRO A 131 -27.19 -16.58 -19.97
CA PRO A 131 -26.50 -16.71 -21.24
C PRO A 131 -27.38 -16.38 -22.45
N GLN A 132 -28.70 -16.34 -22.28
CA GLN A 132 -29.65 -15.95 -23.33
C GLN A 132 -29.63 -14.43 -23.60
N TYR A 133 -29.35 -13.62 -22.58
CA TYR A 133 -29.40 -12.16 -22.67
C TYR A 133 -28.08 -11.47 -22.39
N GLN A 134 -27.11 -12.15 -21.78
CA GLN A 134 -25.85 -11.57 -21.34
C GLN A 134 -24.68 -12.42 -21.82
N LYS A 135 -23.64 -11.75 -22.31
CA LYS A 135 -22.40 -12.37 -22.75
C LYS A 135 -21.19 -11.75 -22.05
N PRO A 136 -20.31 -12.54 -21.43
CA PRO A 136 -19.04 -12.05 -20.92
C PRO A 136 -18.11 -11.63 -22.06
N ILE A 137 -17.59 -10.40 -22.00
CA ILE A 137 -16.67 -9.86 -22.99
C ILE A 137 -15.55 -9.06 -22.32
N LEU A 138 -14.47 -8.87 -23.06
CA LEU A 138 -13.41 -7.92 -22.73
C LEU A 138 -13.55 -6.70 -23.62
N ARG A 139 -13.74 -5.53 -23.02
CA ARG A 139 -13.68 -4.25 -23.73
C ARG A 139 -12.23 -3.76 -23.70
N CYS A 140 -11.61 -3.66 -24.87
CA CYS A 140 -10.22 -3.30 -25.04
C CYS A 140 -10.12 -1.90 -25.65
N SER A 141 -9.63 -0.94 -24.89
CA SER A 141 -9.43 0.42 -25.37
C SER A 141 -8.26 0.49 -26.36
N ILE A 142 -8.54 1.00 -27.56
CA ILE A 142 -7.53 1.25 -28.60
C ILE A 142 -6.60 2.42 -28.27
N CYS A 143 -7.02 3.32 -27.37
CA CYS A 143 -6.31 4.58 -27.10
C CYS A 143 -5.26 4.45 -26.01
N ASN A 144 -5.51 3.65 -24.98
CA ASN A 144 -4.66 3.54 -23.78
C ASN A 144 -4.31 2.09 -23.41
N GLY A 145 -4.78 1.10 -24.18
CA GLY A 145 -4.50 -0.31 -23.92
C GLY A 145 -5.21 -0.89 -22.70
N GLU A 146 -6.12 -0.14 -22.06
CA GLU A 146 -6.90 -0.63 -20.93
C GLU A 146 -7.85 -1.74 -21.36
N GLN A 147 -7.94 -2.79 -20.54
CA GLN A 147 -8.83 -3.91 -20.76
C GLN A 147 -9.77 -4.04 -19.57
N VAL A 148 -11.08 -4.01 -19.83
CA VAL A 148 -12.12 -4.13 -18.83
C VAL A 148 -12.96 -5.37 -19.14
N ALA A 149 -13.04 -6.28 -18.18
CA ALA A 149 -13.91 -7.43 -18.24
C ALA A 149 -15.31 -7.06 -17.73
N GLY A 150 -16.34 -7.48 -18.45
CA GLY A 150 -17.72 -7.16 -18.10
C GLY A 150 -18.74 -8.03 -18.81
N LEU A 151 -20.01 -7.82 -18.48
CA LEU A 151 -21.14 -8.47 -19.13
C LEU A 151 -21.78 -7.49 -20.12
N LYS A 152 -21.99 -7.97 -21.35
CA LYS A 152 -22.74 -7.23 -22.37
C LYS A 152 -24.13 -7.80 -22.49
N ASP A 153 -25.14 -6.95 -22.34
CA ASP A 153 -26.52 -7.27 -22.65
C ASP A 153 -26.69 -7.33 -24.18
N LEU A 154 -27.11 -8.49 -24.69
CA LEU A 154 -27.29 -8.77 -26.11
C LEU A 154 -28.51 -8.04 -26.72
N ARG A 155 -29.49 -7.66 -25.89
CA ARG A 155 -30.71 -6.96 -26.31
C ARG A 155 -30.50 -5.45 -26.33
N THR A 156 -29.85 -4.90 -25.31
CA THR A 156 -29.70 -3.45 -25.15
C THR A 156 -28.34 -2.92 -25.63
N GLY A 157 -27.34 -3.80 -25.78
CA GLY A 157 -25.96 -3.42 -26.04
C GLY A 157 -25.24 -2.79 -24.84
N ARG A 158 -25.91 -2.71 -23.68
CA ARG A 158 -25.33 -2.12 -22.46
C ARG A 158 -24.20 -3.00 -21.94
N PHE A 159 -23.08 -2.36 -21.60
CA PHE A 159 -21.93 -3.00 -20.97
C PHE A 159 -21.93 -2.72 -19.47
N GLU A 160 -21.85 -3.77 -18.67
CA GLU A 160 -21.70 -3.72 -17.23
C GLU A 160 -20.27 -4.11 -16.86
N GLU A 161 -19.53 -3.15 -16.32
CA GLU A 161 -18.13 -3.31 -15.94
C GLU A 161 -18.02 -4.12 -14.65
N ILE A 162 -17.26 -5.21 -14.68
CA ILE A 162 -17.06 -6.09 -13.53
C ILE A 162 -15.67 -5.88 -12.93
N MET A 163 -14.63 -5.89 -13.76
CA MET A 163 -13.26 -5.73 -13.28
C MET A 163 -12.28 -5.27 -14.37
N PHE A 164 -11.21 -4.61 -13.96
CA PHE A 164 -10.07 -4.32 -14.84
C PHE A 164 -9.15 -5.54 -14.97
N ILE A 165 -8.60 -5.74 -16.18
CA ILE A 165 -7.63 -6.78 -16.48
C ILE A 165 -6.26 -6.14 -16.64
N ARG A 166 -5.35 -6.39 -15.69
CA ARG A 166 -3.99 -5.83 -15.69
C ARG A 166 -2.95 -6.86 -16.11
N ASN A 167 -3.22 -8.14 -15.87
CA ASN A 167 -2.32 -9.25 -16.18
C ASN A 167 -3.10 -10.52 -16.56
N GLU A 168 -2.40 -11.55 -17.07
CA GLU A 168 -3.00 -12.84 -17.44
C GLU A 168 -3.71 -13.52 -16.26
N GLY A 169 -3.20 -13.35 -15.05
CA GLY A 169 -3.85 -13.89 -13.85
C GLY A 169 -5.19 -13.25 -13.52
N ASP A 170 -5.45 -12.01 -13.96
CA ASP A 170 -6.77 -11.36 -13.81
C ASP A 170 -7.74 -11.91 -14.85
N LEU A 171 -7.25 -12.17 -16.06
CA LEU A 171 -8.03 -12.80 -17.13
C LEU A 171 -8.47 -14.21 -16.75
N ASP A 172 -7.56 -15.03 -16.22
CA ASP A 172 -7.88 -16.37 -15.74
C ASP A 172 -8.89 -16.35 -14.59
N SER A 173 -8.83 -15.30 -13.76
CA SER A 173 -9.80 -15.10 -12.68
C SER A 173 -11.19 -14.82 -13.25
N PHE A 174 -11.30 -13.95 -14.26
CA PHE A 174 -12.58 -13.65 -14.92
C PHE A 174 -13.15 -14.86 -15.68
N LYS A 175 -12.31 -15.64 -16.37
CA LYS A 175 -12.69 -16.92 -16.99
C LYS A 175 -13.27 -17.89 -15.97
N ALA A 176 -12.62 -18.01 -14.82
CA ALA A 176 -13.10 -18.85 -13.72
C ALA A 176 -14.42 -18.35 -13.10
N MET A 177 -14.66 -17.03 -13.08
CA MET A 177 -15.93 -16.43 -12.61
C MET A 177 -17.11 -16.75 -13.50
N THR A 178 -16.90 -16.69 -14.82
CA THR A 178 -17.95 -16.87 -15.83
C THR A 178 -18.11 -18.34 -16.23
N GLY A 179 -17.11 -19.18 -15.91
CA GLY A 179 -17.08 -20.59 -16.33
C GLY A 179 -16.77 -20.77 -17.82
N MET A 180 -16.20 -19.74 -18.47
CA MET A 180 -15.84 -19.79 -19.90
C MET A 180 -14.33 -19.90 -20.07
N ASP A 181 -13.87 -20.84 -20.90
CA ASP A 181 -12.45 -21.00 -21.23
C ASP A 181 -11.93 -19.86 -22.12
N GLU A 182 -12.83 -19.24 -22.89
CA GLU A 182 -12.50 -18.19 -23.85
C GLU A 182 -13.49 -17.01 -23.74
N ILE A 183 -12.94 -15.80 -23.77
CA ILE A 183 -13.71 -14.55 -23.64
C ILE A 183 -13.43 -13.69 -24.88
N SER A 184 -14.49 -13.27 -25.56
CA SER A 184 -14.37 -12.44 -26.77
C SER A 184 -13.94 -11.01 -26.43
N ARG A 185 -13.05 -10.46 -27.25
CA ARG A 185 -12.61 -9.06 -27.16
C ARG A 185 -13.45 -8.17 -28.07
N GLU A 186 -13.80 -7.00 -27.56
CA GLU A 186 -14.50 -5.93 -28.26
C GLU A 186 -13.64 -4.67 -28.16
N TYR A 187 -13.37 -4.02 -29.28
CA TYR A 187 -12.49 -2.85 -29.39
C TYR A 187 -13.31 -1.58 -29.69
#